data_AF-A0A131YTZ6-F1
#
_entry.id   AF-A0A131YTZ6-F1
#
_cell.length_a   1.000
_cell.length_b   1.000
_cell.length_c   1.000
_cell.angle_alpha   90.00
_cell.angle_beta   90.00
_cell.angle_gamma   90.00
#
_symmetry.space_group_name_H-M   'P 1'
#
loop_
_entity.id
_entity.type
_entity.pdbx_description
1 polymer ?
#
loop_
_entity_poly.entity_id
_entity_poly.type
_entity_poly.pdbx_seq_one_letter_code
_entity_poly.pdbx_strand_id
1 'polypeptide(L)'
;MLKIIVIVLLLCAAKKCNAAKIEAQQSLGSNTATKKPNAFKEFWTNHTKVWTAKSTDMFHYTCEREVLSNMNDTGLQITTYFDVKNSFTLNWTFTENDSITCTLSSNVKLRRQIIYENGTCAVLKLEVWSRNDSGSQENTYVLGQTNYKLVLDDKKKGNVPADCTQQYRRARGKRDTYKVYRDKCKNIEKKSQ
;
A
#
# COMPACT_ATOMS: atom_id res chain seq x y z
N MET A 1 17.43 -33.14 44.31
CA MET A 1 16.72 -31.91 43.87
C MET A 1 16.81 -31.81 42.35
N LEU A 2 15.76 -32.25 41.65
CA LEU A 2 15.69 -32.28 40.19
C LEU A 2 15.32 -30.88 39.66
N LYS A 3 16.15 -30.28 38.81
CA LYS A 3 15.85 -29.01 38.14
C LYS A 3 15.15 -29.28 36.82
N ILE A 4 13.85 -29.01 36.75
CA ILE A 4 13.06 -29.07 35.51
C ILE A 4 13.21 -27.74 34.78
N ILE A 5 13.90 -27.74 33.64
CA ILE A 5 13.94 -26.62 32.72
C ILE A 5 12.76 -26.77 31.77
N VAL A 6 11.73 -25.94 31.95
CA VAL A 6 10.60 -25.84 31.02
C VAL A 6 11.00 -24.92 29.87
N ILE A 7 11.34 -25.50 28.73
CA ILE A 7 11.53 -24.77 27.48
C ILE A 7 10.13 -24.51 26.90
N VAL A 8 9.62 -23.29 27.07
CA VAL A 8 8.40 -22.84 26.38
C VAL A 8 8.76 -22.52 24.94
N LEU A 9 8.39 -23.43 24.04
CA LEU A 9 8.34 -23.21 22.59
C LEU A 9 7.25 -22.18 22.28
N LEU A 10 7.64 -20.91 22.15
CA LEU A 10 6.82 -19.88 21.50
C LEU A 10 6.83 -20.14 19.99
N LEU A 11 5.94 -21.01 19.54
CA LEU A 11 5.53 -21.10 18.15
C LEU A 11 4.80 -19.80 17.77
N CYS A 12 5.55 -18.81 17.28
CA CYS A 12 4.96 -17.73 16.50
C CYS A 12 4.37 -18.35 15.23
N ALA A 13 3.06 -18.59 15.24
CA ALA A 13 2.31 -18.95 14.04
C ALA A 13 2.27 -17.73 13.10
N ALA A 14 3.35 -17.51 12.35
CA ALA A 14 3.28 -16.76 11.12
C ALA A 14 2.38 -17.57 10.16
N LYS A 15 1.16 -17.10 9.91
CA LYS A 15 0.35 -17.58 8.79
C LYS A 15 1.13 -17.30 7.51
N LYS A 16 1.92 -18.29 7.09
CA LYS A 16 2.55 -18.35 5.78
C LYS A 16 1.43 -18.39 4.73
N CYS A 17 1.35 -17.37 3.89
CA CYS A 17 0.59 -17.44 2.65
C CYS A 17 1.26 -18.50 1.78
N ASN A 18 0.67 -19.69 1.70
CA ASN A 18 1.13 -20.71 0.78
C ASN A 18 0.84 -20.24 -0.65
N ALA A 19 1.90 -20.01 -1.44
CA ALA A 19 1.80 -20.01 -2.88
C ALA A 19 1.55 -21.46 -3.31
N ALA A 20 0.43 -21.71 -3.99
CA ALA A 20 0.19 -22.99 -4.63
C ALA A 20 1.27 -23.22 -5.69
N LYS A 21 1.98 -24.35 -5.59
CA LYS A 21 2.95 -24.83 -6.56
C LYS A 21 2.19 -25.25 -7.81
N ILE A 22 2.23 -24.43 -8.86
CA ILE A 22 1.77 -24.82 -10.19
C ILE A 22 2.95 -25.53 -10.86
N GLU A 23 2.74 -26.78 -11.23
CA GLU A 23 3.71 -27.60 -11.96
C GLU A 23 4.00 -26.97 -13.33
N ALA A 24 5.28 -26.92 -13.67
CA ALA A 24 5.77 -26.36 -14.92
C ALA A 24 5.44 -27.31 -16.07
N GLN A 25 4.59 -26.85 -16.99
CA GLN A 25 4.49 -27.42 -18.32
C GLN A 25 5.24 -26.51 -19.29
N GLN A 26 6.25 -27.07 -19.94
CA GLN A 26 7.10 -26.40 -20.92
C GLN A 26 6.27 -25.84 -22.08
N SER A 27 6.56 -24.60 -22.47
CA SER A 27 6.38 -24.14 -23.84
C SER A 27 7.66 -23.43 -24.28
N LEU A 28 8.31 -24.02 -25.30
CA LEU A 28 9.31 -23.34 -26.11
C LEU A 28 8.61 -22.27 -26.94
N GLY A 29 9.19 -21.07 -27.00
CA GLY A 29 8.95 -20.14 -28.10
C GLY A 29 8.65 -18.68 -27.73
N SER A 30 9.71 -17.88 -27.79
CA SER A 30 9.74 -16.57 -28.43
C SER A 30 9.32 -15.31 -27.66
N ASN A 31 10.20 -14.31 -27.82
CA ASN A 31 10.14 -12.90 -27.42
C ASN A 31 10.31 -12.62 -25.92
N THR A 32 11.57 -12.53 -25.48
CA THR A 32 11.95 -11.73 -24.31
C THR A 32 11.77 -10.24 -24.62
N ALA A 33 10.53 -9.83 -24.85
CA ALA A 33 10.15 -8.45 -24.60
C ALA A 33 10.43 -8.22 -23.11
N THR A 34 11.41 -7.38 -22.80
CA THR A 34 11.68 -6.97 -21.42
C THR A 34 10.40 -6.35 -20.89
N LYS A 35 9.64 -7.13 -20.10
CA LYS A 35 8.35 -6.69 -19.56
C LYS A 35 8.65 -5.48 -18.70
N LYS A 36 8.14 -4.31 -19.11
CA LYS A 36 8.31 -3.06 -18.36
C LYS A 36 7.97 -3.33 -16.89
N PRO A 37 8.82 -2.93 -15.92
CA PRO A 37 8.50 -3.08 -14.52
C PRO A 37 7.18 -2.36 -14.17
N ASN A 38 6.41 -2.92 -13.23
CA ASN A 38 5.21 -2.27 -12.72
C ASN A 38 5.59 -0.91 -12.09
N ALA A 39 4.80 0.14 -12.34
CA ALA A 39 5.12 1.48 -11.84
C ALA A 39 5.34 1.56 -10.31
N PHE A 40 4.67 0.71 -9.52
CA PHE A 40 4.95 0.65 -8.08
C PHE A 40 6.33 0.05 -7.76
N LYS A 41 6.82 -0.88 -8.57
CA LYS A 41 8.19 -1.41 -8.40
C LYS A 41 9.21 -0.31 -8.64
N GLU A 42 9.05 0.45 -9.73
CA GLU A 42 9.93 1.60 -10.05
C GLU A 42 9.86 2.68 -8.96
N PHE A 43 8.64 3.05 -8.55
CA PHE A 43 8.42 4.02 -7.47
C PHE A 43 9.13 3.62 -6.18
N TRP A 44 8.93 2.39 -5.70
CA TRP A 44 9.52 1.92 -4.45
C TRP A 44 11.01 1.52 -4.56
N THR A 45 11.58 1.43 -5.77
CA THR A 45 13.04 1.39 -5.95
C THR A 45 13.67 2.76 -5.65
N ASN A 46 12.96 3.85 -5.95
CA ASN A 46 13.45 5.22 -5.76
C ASN A 46 13.07 5.82 -4.40
N HIS A 47 12.09 5.24 -3.73
CA HIS A 47 11.54 5.71 -2.46
C HIS A 47 11.55 4.61 -1.42
N THR A 48 12.03 4.88 -0.20
CA THR A 48 11.91 3.94 0.94
C THR A 48 10.85 4.38 1.94
N LYS A 49 10.46 5.66 1.91
CA LYS A 49 9.46 6.26 2.78
C LYS A 49 8.75 7.41 2.07
N VAL A 50 7.43 7.47 2.20
CA VAL A 50 6.62 8.57 1.69
C VAL A 50 5.62 9.04 2.73
N TRP A 51 5.25 10.32 2.65
CA TRP A 51 4.30 10.98 3.53
C TRP A 51 3.03 11.37 2.78
N THR A 52 1.87 11.04 3.34
CA THR A 52 0.61 11.50 2.78
C THR A 52 0.39 12.96 3.15
N ALA A 53 0.43 13.84 2.16
CA ALA A 53 0.16 15.27 2.35
C ALA A 53 -1.35 15.55 2.39
N LYS A 54 -2.10 14.94 1.47
CA LYS A 54 -3.56 15.09 1.34
C LYS A 54 -4.22 13.76 1.04
N SER A 55 -5.42 13.56 1.55
CA SER A 55 -6.22 12.36 1.29
C SER A 55 -7.70 12.72 1.16
N THR A 56 -8.46 11.99 0.34
CA THR A 56 -9.93 12.03 0.37
C THR A 56 -10.52 11.04 1.37
N ASP A 57 -9.68 10.22 2.01
CA ASP A 57 -10.12 9.25 3.00
C ASP A 57 -10.60 9.96 4.28
N MET A 58 -11.79 9.59 4.75
CA MET A 58 -12.50 10.27 5.82
C MET A 58 -12.05 9.87 7.23
N PHE A 59 -11.21 8.85 7.38
CA PHE A 59 -10.80 8.38 8.72
C PHE A 59 -9.88 9.37 9.49
N HIS A 60 -9.62 10.55 8.94
CA HIS A 60 -8.96 11.72 9.56
C HIS A 60 -7.62 11.47 10.27
N TYR A 61 -6.97 10.33 10.02
CA TYR A 61 -5.64 10.08 10.56
C TYR A 61 -4.65 11.13 10.06
N THR A 62 -3.83 11.63 10.99
CA THR A 62 -2.81 12.64 10.69
C THR A 62 -1.43 12.01 10.71
N CYS A 63 -0.49 12.63 9.99
CA CYS A 63 0.90 12.18 9.93
C CYS A 63 1.04 10.75 9.38
N GLU A 64 0.16 10.39 8.45
CA GLU A 64 0.25 9.13 7.74
C GLU A 64 1.55 9.08 6.92
N ARG A 65 2.31 8.01 7.10
CA ARG A 65 3.51 7.71 6.32
C ARG A 65 3.54 6.23 5.97
N GLU A 66 4.02 5.93 4.77
CA GLU A 66 4.21 4.58 4.28
C GLU A 66 5.71 4.31 4.16
N VAL A 67 6.14 3.16 4.66
CA VAL A 67 7.53 2.71 4.63
C VAL A 67 7.58 1.38 3.88
N LEU A 68 8.51 1.25 2.95
CA LEU A 68 8.77 -0.02 2.27
C LEU A 68 9.49 -0.96 3.23
N SER A 69 8.86 -2.08 3.56
CA SER A 69 9.42 -3.07 4.47
C SER A 69 10.11 -4.20 3.70
N ASN A 70 9.58 -4.58 2.54
CA ASN A 70 10.16 -5.59 1.66
C ASN A 70 9.64 -5.41 0.22
N MET A 71 10.40 -5.85 -0.78
CA MET A 71 9.98 -5.89 -2.18
C MET A 71 10.68 -7.03 -2.91
N ASN A 72 9.95 -7.74 -3.76
CA ASN A 72 10.48 -8.78 -4.64
C ASN A 72 9.84 -8.67 -6.03
N ASP A 73 9.94 -9.72 -6.86
CA ASP A 73 9.40 -9.67 -8.23
C ASP A 73 7.88 -9.77 -8.32
N THR A 74 7.22 -10.31 -7.31
CA THR A 74 5.76 -10.54 -7.31
C THR A 74 4.99 -9.48 -6.54
N GLY A 75 5.66 -8.71 -5.67
CA GLY A 75 4.99 -7.72 -4.86
C GLY A 75 5.89 -6.95 -3.91
N LEU A 76 5.24 -6.26 -2.99
CA LEU A 76 5.89 -5.44 -1.97
C LEU A 76 5.09 -5.46 -0.67
N GLN A 77 5.79 -5.18 0.43
CA GLN A 77 5.22 -5.04 1.74
C GLN A 77 5.38 -3.59 2.19
N ILE A 78 4.26 -2.93 2.51
CA ILE A 78 4.25 -1.55 3.02
C ILE A 78 3.73 -1.58 4.45
N THR A 79 4.49 -0.97 5.35
CA THR A 79 4.00 -0.60 6.67
C THR A 79 3.47 0.84 6.62
N THR A 80 2.17 1.00 6.90
CA THR A 80 1.53 2.31 7.04
C THR A 80 1.49 2.67 8.51
N TYR A 81 2.03 3.83 8.86
CA TYR A 81 1.96 4.41 10.19
C TYR A 81 1.02 5.60 10.17
N PHE A 82 0.20 5.72 11.21
CA PHE A 82 -0.54 6.92 11.55
C PHE A 82 -0.04 7.37 12.91
N ASP A 83 0.21 8.66 13.06
CA ASP A 83 0.83 9.20 14.27
C ASP A 83 2.06 8.38 14.77
N VAL A 84 2.18 8.14 16.08
CA VAL A 84 3.25 7.33 16.71
C VAL A 84 2.80 5.96 17.18
N LYS A 85 1.48 5.74 17.35
CA LYS A 85 0.93 4.56 18.03
C LYS A 85 0.35 3.54 17.08
N ASN A 86 -0.19 3.99 15.96
CA ASN A 86 -0.99 3.16 15.08
C ASN A 86 -0.20 2.79 13.82
N SER A 87 -0.10 1.50 13.54
CA SER A 87 0.46 1.03 12.28
C SER A 87 -0.14 -0.29 11.86
N PHE A 88 -0.15 -0.53 10.56
CA PHE A 88 -0.44 -1.84 10.00
C PHE A 88 0.49 -2.12 8.83
N THR A 89 0.69 -3.40 8.52
CA THR A 89 1.50 -3.83 7.39
C THR A 89 0.64 -4.62 6.42
N LEU A 90 0.70 -4.27 5.13
CA LEU A 90 0.00 -4.98 4.07
C LEU A 90 0.98 -5.53 3.04
N ASN A 91 0.69 -6.75 2.60
CA ASN A 91 1.34 -7.36 1.45
C ASN A 91 0.54 -7.03 0.20
N TRP A 92 1.21 -6.45 -0.77
CA TRP A 92 0.66 -6.02 -2.04
C TRP A 92 1.26 -6.87 -3.16
N THR A 93 0.40 -7.33 -4.07
CA THR A 93 0.82 -8.08 -5.26
C THR A 93 0.82 -7.15 -6.45
N PHE A 94 1.89 -7.19 -7.26
CA PHE A 94 1.92 -6.51 -8.54
C PHE A 94 0.91 -7.13 -9.50
N THR A 95 0.16 -6.29 -10.19
CA THR A 95 -0.82 -6.71 -11.19
C THR A 95 -0.64 -5.88 -12.46
N GLU A 96 -1.40 -6.22 -13.48
CA GLU A 96 -1.40 -5.47 -14.73
C GLU A 96 -1.88 -4.02 -14.53
N ASN A 97 -1.65 -3.18 -15.55
CA ASN A 97 -2.05 -1.77 -15.56
C ASN A 97 -1.47 -0.97 -14.39
N ASP A 98 -0.19 -1.19 -14.09
CA ASP A 98 0.57 -0.44 -13.08
C ASP A 98 -0.14 -0.33 -11.74
N SER A 99 -0.81 -1.43 -11.37
CA SER A 99 -1.61 -1.52 -10.16
C SER A 99 -1.09 -2.57 -9.20
N ILE A 100 -1.39 -2.40 -7.92
CA ILE A 100 -1.14 -3.38 -6.87
C ILE A 100 -2.44 -3.73 -6.17
N THR A 101 -2.56 -4.98 -5.73
CA THR A 101 -3.75 -5.46 -5.01
C THR A 101 -3.40 -6.09 -3.68
N CYS A 102 -4.33 -6.01 -2.72
CA CYS A 102 -4.22 -6.65 -1.41
C CYS A 102 -5.58 -7.23 -1.02
N THR A 103 -5.63 -8.49 -0.60
CA THR A 103 -6.84 -9.09 -0.03
C THR A 103 -6.81 -8.92 1.48
N LEU A 104 -7.67 -8.05 2.03
CA LEU A 104 -7.72 -7.78 3.47
C LEU A 104 -8.50 -8.86 4.24
N SER A 105 -9.55 -9.38 3.62
CA SER A 105 -10.38 -10.47 4.14
C SER A 105 -10.92 -11.30 2.97
N SER A 106 -11.64 -12.38 3.26
CA SER A 106 -12.36 -13.15 2.22
C SER A 106 -13.21 -12.27 1.30
N ASN A 107 -13.67 -11.11 1.79
CA ASN A 107 -14.68 -10.30 1.14
C ASN A 107 -14.25 -8.87 0.85
N VAL A 108 -13.03 -8.48 1.23
CA VAL A 108 -12.52 -7.13 1.00
C VAL A 108 -11.19 -7.21 0.26
N LYS A 109 -11.15 -6.58 -0.90
CA LYS A 109 -9.96 -6.39 -1.73
C LYS A 109 -9.67 -4.91 -1.91
N LEU A 110 -8.40 -4.58 -1.84
CA LEU A 110 -7.88 -3.26 -2.16
C LEU A 110 -7.18 -3.33 -3.51
N ARG A 111 -7.34 -2.28 -4.31
CA ARG A 111 -6.52 -2.04 -5.51
C ARG A 111 -5.97 -0.63 -5.44
N ARG A 112 -4.66 -0.46 -5.67
CA ARG A 112 -4.01 0.84 -5.79
C ARG A 112 -3.42 1.05 -7.18
N GLN A 113 -3.46 2.28 -7.64
CA GLN A 113 -2.90 2.74 -8.92
C GLN A 113 -2.12 4.04 -8.71
N ILE A 114 -0.98 4.17 -9.39
CA ILE A 114 -0.29 5.47 -9.53
C ILE A 114 -0.95 6.20 -10.70
N ILE A 115 -1.59 7.33 -10.41
CA ILE A 115 -2.23 8.19 -11.41
C ILE A 115 -1.24 9.18 -12.00
N TYR A 116 -0.28 9.62 -11.19
CA TYR A 116 0.76 10.56 -11.55
C TYR A 116 1.94 10.40 -10.60
N GLU A 117 3.15 10.56 -11.11
CA GLU A 117 4.35 10.76 -10.30
C GLU A 117 5.38 11.62 -11.03
N ASN A 118 6.29 12.22 -10.27
CA ASN A 118 7.40 13.02 -10.81
C ASN A 118 8.73 12.80 -10.06
N GLY A 119 8.87 11.67 -9.34
CA GLY A 119 10.04 11.34 -8.54
C GLY A 119 10.17 12.10 -7.21
N THR A 120 9.31 13.06 -6.89
CA THR A 120 9.26 13.70 -5.55
C THR A 120 7.89 13.60 -4.89
N CYS A 121 6.87 13.34 -5.68
CA CYS A 121 5.51 13.15 -5.23
C CYS A 121 4.76 12.22 -6.18
N ALA A 122 3.69 11.62 -5.66
CA ALA A 122 2.78 10.79 -6.44
C ALA A 122 1.33 11.02 -6.02
N VAL A 123 0.43 10.78 -6.98
CA VAL A 123 -1.01 10.76 -6.78
C VAL A 123 -1.46 9.32 -6.90
N LEU A 124 -1.98 8.77 -5.81
CA LEU A 124 -2.44 7.40 -5.72
C LEU A 124 -3.95 7.35 -5.73
N LYS A 125 -4.53 6.42 -6.49
CA LYS A 125 -5.93 6.02 -6.40
C LYS A 125 -6.00 4.71 -5.63
N LEU A 126 -6.87 4.63 -4.63
CA LEU A 126 -7.18 3.44 -3.86
C LEU A 126 -8.65 3.10 -4.07
N GLU A 127 -8.91 1.88 -4.52
CA GLU A 127 -10.25 1.31 -4.65
C GLU A 127 -10.45 0.23 -3.60
N VAL A 128 -11.59 0.28 -2.91
CA VAL A 128 -12.04 -0.71 -1.95
C VAL A 128 -13.18 -1.49 -2.60
N TRP A 129 -12.92 -2.76 -2.86
CA TRP A 129 -13.85 -3.70 -3.45
C TRP A 129 -14.36 -4.64 -2.37
N SER A 130 -15.68 -4.78 -2.26
CA SER A 130 -16.31 -5.65 -1.28
C SER A 130 -17.31 -6.59 -1.94
N ARG A 131 -17.56 -7.75 -1.32
CA ARG A 131 -18.68 -8.64 -1.67
C ARG A 131 -19.48 -8.99 -0.43
N ASN A 132 -20.76 -9.32 -0.61
CA ASN A 132 -21.62 -9.77 0.48
C ASN A 132 -21.54 -11.29 0.64
N ASP A 133 -21.50 -11.77 1.88
CA ASP A 133 -21.54 -13.21 2.22
C ASP A 133 -22.96 -13.76 2.35
N SER A 134 -24.00 -12.95 2.06
CA SER A 134 -25.38 -13.41 2.08
C SER A 134 -25.51 -14.53 1.05
N GLY A 135 -25.70 -15.77 1.51
CA GLY A 135 -25.61 -17.04 0.76
C GLY A 135 -26.59 -17.23 -0.41
N SER A 136 -27.09 -16.15 -1.01
CA SER A 136 -27.87 -16.15 -2.23
C SER A 136 -27.49 -14.93 -3.07
N GLN A 137 -27.03 -15.19 -4.29
CA GLN A 137 -26.77 -14.27 -5.41
C GLN A 137 -25.37 -13.64 -5.47
N GLU A 138 -24.58 -14.18 -6.41
CA GLU A 138 -23.27 -13.74 -6.93
C GLU A 138 -22.16 -13.35 -5.93
N ASN A 139 -21.13 -14.21 -5.84
CA ASN A 139 -19.86 -13.97 -5.15
C ASN A 139 -18.96 -12.90 -5.82
N THR A 140 -19.55 -11.92 -6.49
CA THR A 140 -18.84 -10.92 -7.30
C THR A 140 -18.43 -9.72 -6.45
N TYR A 141 -17.20 -9.25 -6.63
CA TYR A 141 -16.71 -8.04 -5.97
C TYR A 141 -17.32 -6.79 -6.61
N VAL A 142 -17.86 -5.90 -5.78
CA VAL A 142 -18.42 -4.60 -6.17
C VAL A 142 -17.53 -3.49 -5.62
N LEU A 143 -17.32 -2.43 -6.41
CA LEU A 143 -16.57 -1.25 -5.97
C LEU A 143 -17.39 -0.46 -4.95
N GLY A 144 -16.94 -0.46 -3.69
CA GLY A 144 -17.61 0.28 -2.61
C GLY A 144 -17.11 1.72 -2.49
N GLN A 145 -15.79 1.91 -2.45
CA GLN A 145 -15.20 3.24 -2.22
C GLN A 145 -13.98 3.48 -3.11
N THR A 146 -13.80 4.72 -3.54
CA THR A 146 -12.57 5.20 -4.19
C THR A 146 -12.02 6.39 -3.43
N ASN A 147 -10.77 6.27 -2.98
CA ASN A 147 -10.02 7.31 -2.30
C ASN A 147 -8.80 7.73 -3.11
N TYR A 148 -8.36 8.97 -2.93
CA TYR A 148 -7.16 9.51 -3.57
C TYR A 148 -6.21 10.06 -2.52
N LYS A 149 -4.91 9.79 -2.69
CA LYS A 149 -3.84 10.31 -1.84
C LYS A 149 -2.84 11.09 -2.68
N LEU A 150 -2.37 12.21 -2.13
CA LEU A 150 -1.15 12.88 -2.59
C LEU A 150 -0.05 12.52 -1.59
N VAL A 151 0.95 11.79 -2.05
CA VAL A 151 2.11 11.40 -1.25
C VAL A 151 3.37 12.16 -1.70
N LEU A 152 4.28 12.39 -0.76
CA LEU A 152 5.56 13.08 -0.96
C LEU A 152 6.71 12.18 -0.53
N ASP A 153 7.83 12.24 -1.23
CA ASP A 153 9.08 11.65 -0.77
C ASP A 153 9.49 12.23 0.60
N ASP A 154 10.11 11.40 1.45
CA ASP A 154 10.53 11.81 2.79
C ASP A 154 11.48 13.02 2.79
N LYS A 155 12.35 13.16 1.78
CA LYS A 155 13.28 14.29 1.66
C LYS A 155 12.58 15.59 1.24
N LYS A 156 11.36 15.51 0.71
CA LYS A 156 10.56 16.65 0.24
C LYS A 156 9.27 16.85 1.06
N LYS A 157 9.13 16.16 2.19
CA LYS A 157 7.97 16.29 3.09
C LYS A 157 7.74 17.75 3.50
N GLY A 158 6.49 18.20 3.37
CA GLY A 158 6.07 19.56 3.75
C GLY A 158 6.08 20.59 2.62
N ASN A 159 6.72 20.32 1.47
CA ASN A 159 6.58 21.13 0.26
C ASN A 159 5.91 20.29 -0.83
N VAL A 160 4.69 20.65 -1.22
CA VAL A 160 3.93 19.93 -2.25
C VAL A 160 4.13 20.63 -3.58
N PRO A 161 4.74 19.98 -4.60
CA PRO A 161 4.86 20.54 -5.93
C PRO A 161 3.50 20.93 -6.55
N ALA A 162 3.49 22.00 -7.35
CA ALA A 162 2.28 22.57 -7.94
C ALA A 162 1.60 21.61 -8.94
N ASP A 163 2.41 20.89 -9.72
CA ASP A 163 1.99 19.84 -10.65
C ASP A 163 1.30 18.68 -9.93
N CYS A 164 1.88 18.12 -8.87
CA CYS A 164 1.22 17.10 -8.04
C CYS A 164 -0.07 17.61 -7.41
N THR A 165 -0.11 18.87 -6.98
CA THR A 165 -1.35 19.48 -6.47
C THR A 165 -2.42 19.54 -7.56
N GLN A 166 -2.05 19.92 -8.79
CA GLN A 166 -2.97 19.98 -9.92
C GLN A 166 -3.49 18.59 -10.30
N GLN A 167 -2.60 17.60 -10.39
CA GLN A 167 -2.96 16.22 -10.75
C GLN A 167 -3.85 15.58 -9.68
N TYR A 168 -3.55 15.83 -8.39
CA TYR A 168 -4.41 15.39 -7.30
C TYR A 168 -5.81 16.02 -7.35
N ARG A 169 -5.89 17.34 -7.62
CA ARG A 169 -7.18 18.03 -7.77
C ARG A 169 -8.00 17.46 -8.94
N ARG A 170 -7.36 17.17 -10.06
CA ARG A 170 -8.00 16.52 -11.22
C ARG A 170 -8.50 15.12 -10.84
N ALA A 171 -7.64 14.30 -10.24
CA ALA A 171 -7.97 12.91 -9.88
C ALA A 171 -9.12 12.80 -8.88
N ARG A 172 -9.13 13.61 -7.81
CA ARG A 172 -10.18 13.55 -6.78
C ARG A 172 -11.54 14.07 -7.25
N GLY A 173 -11.54 14.95 -8.26
CA GLY A 173 -12.72 15.68 -8.70
C GLY A 173 -13.33 16.54 -7.59
N LYS A 174 -14.63 16.32 -7.30
CA LYS A 174 -15.38 17.07 -6.29
C LYS A 174 -15.25 16.53 -4.87
N ARG A 175 -14.57 15.40 -4.65
CA ARG A 175 -14.45 14.78 -3.32
C ARG A 175 -13.72 15.69 -2.34
N ASP A 176 -14.19 15.72 -1.10
CA ASP A 176 -13.51 16.44 -0.01
C ASP A 176 -12.09 15.94 0.19
N THR A 177 -11.24 16.83 0.68
CA THR A 177 -9.82 16.57 0.88
C THR A 177 -9.38 17.03 2.25
N TYR A 178 -8.58 16.20 2.91
CA TYR A 178 -8.08 16.41 4.25
C TYR A 178 -6.57 16.61 4.21
N LYS A 179 -6.10 17.60 4.98
CA LYS A 179 -4.67 17.81 5.21
C LYS A 179 -4.15 16.81 6.23
N VAL A 180 -3.41 15.82 5.74
CA VAL A 180 -2.87 14.70 6.52
C VAL A 180 -1.50 15.06 7.11
N TYR A 181 -0.60 15.62 6.29
CA TYR A 181 0.69 16.14 6.76
C TYR A 181 0.53 17.55 7.34
N ARG A 182 0.94 17.73 8.60
CA ARG A 182 0.88 18.98 9.37
C ARG A 182 2.21 19.23 10.06
N ASP A 183 2.45 20.43 10.58
CA ASP A 183 3.74 20.76 11.21
C ASP A 183 4.12 19.83 12.37
N LYS A 184 3.12 19.35 13.15
CA LYS A 184 3.32 18.35 14.21
C LYS A 184 3.96 17.04 13.71
N CYS A 185 3.84 16.73 12.42
CA CYS A 185 4.38 15.50 11.82
C CYS A 185 5.90 15.57 11.63
N LYS A 186 6.51 16.77 11.57
CA LYS A 186 7.96 16.95 11.33
C LYS A 186 8.83 16.24 12.36
N ASN A 187 8.36 16.18 13.61
CA ASN A 187 9.11 15.59 14.73
C ASN A 187 8.44 14.34 15.30
N ILE A 188 7.47 13.77 14.59
CA ILE A 188 6.66 12.69 15.17
C ILE A 188 7.48 11.43 15.43
N GLU A 189 8.44 11.14 14.56
CA GLU A 189 9.35 9.98 14.70
C GLU A 189 10.42 10.19 15.78
N LYS A 190 10.65 11.43 16.24
CA LYS A 190 11.56 11.73 17.36
C LYS A 190 10.90 11.54 18.73
N LYS A 191 9.57 11.44 18.78
CA LYS A 191 8.80 11.27 20.02
C LYS A 191 8.65 9.80 20.44
N SER A 192 9.07 8.86 19.60
CA SER A 192 9.01 7.42 19.84
C SER A 192 10.35 6.81 20.26
N GLN A 193 11.39 7.65 20.44
CA GLN A 193 12.67 7.29 21.05
C GLN A 193 12.70 7.83 22.47
#